data_AF-A0ABD1RS89-F1
#
_entry.id   AF-A0ABD1RS89-F1
#
_cell.length_a   1.000
_cell.length_b   1.000
_cell.length_c   1.000
_cell.angle_alpha   90.00
_cell.angle_beta   90.00
_cell.angle_gamma   90.00
#
_symmetry.space_group_name_H-M   'P 1'
#
loop_
_entity.id
_entity.type
_entity.pdbx_description
1 polymer ?
#
loop_
_entity_poly.entity_id
_entity_poly.type
_entity_poly.pdbx_seq_one_letter_code
_entity_poly.pdbx_strand_id
1 'polypeptide(L)'
;MYLISPNSAESGDHQIISIPAQLNSTVKCTENKGCSGTPIAITITNECHGACNNEPFHFDLSQKAFALLATPGQGTALLKLGRVDIFGICRVHCLYPYTPIVFKIDNGSNKDYLAFAIEFENGDGDLAAVDLIVSKNNQVLPMKRLFGATFATGFTPDTSVGPYSVRLTSVESRNTVVATNVLPAAWKPGQIYRSTVNF
;
A
#
# COMPACT_ATOMS: atom_id res chain seq x y z
N MET A 1 7.58 -8.96 -6.80
CA MET A 1 7.79 -9.95 -5.74
C MET A 1 7.82 -9.22 -4.39
N TYR A 2 7.10 -9.66 -3.36
CA TYR A 2 6.64 -8.74 -2.31
C TYR A 2 7.25 -8.98 -0.92
N LEU A 3 7.52 -7.88 -0.22
CA LEU A 3 7.93 -7.76 1.18
C LEU A 3 6.72 -7.35 2.05
N ILE A 4 6.55 -7.98 3.21
CA ILE A 4 5.44 -7.73 4.15
C ILE A 4 5.97 -7.28 5.51
N SER A 5 5.64 -6.07 5.95
CA SER A 5 5.88 -5.61 7.33
C SER A 5 4.58 -5.39 8.09
N PRO A 6 4.40 -6.01 9.27
CA PRO A 6 3.21 -5.86 10.10
C PRO A 6 3.35 -4.83 11.21
N ASN A 7 4.45 -4.05 11.29
CA ASN A 7 4.65 -2.95 12.25
C ASN A 7 5.95 -2.18 11.89
N SER A 8 5.87 -0.98 11.32
CA SER A 8 7.03 -0.09 11.18
C SER A 8 7.19 0.79 12.43
N ALA A 9 7.95 0.30 13.40
CA ALA A 9 8.62 1.15 14.38
C ALA A 9 10.10 0.72 14.44
N GLU A 10 10.97 1.68 14.15
CA GLU A 10 12.45 1.68 14.25
C GLU A 10 13.21 0.87 13.17
N SER A 11 14.31 1.33 12.56
CA SER A 11 15.15 2.52 12.71
C SER A 11 16.03 2.66 11.46
N GLY A 12 16.40 3.90 11.09
CA GLY A 12 17.67 4.19 10.41
C GLY A 12 17.77 3.85 8.92
N ASP A 13 17.67 4.90 8.10
CA ASP A 13 18.30 4.99 6.77
C ASP A 13 17.93 3.94 5.70
N HIS A 14 16.67 3.52 5.71
CA HIS A 14 16.08 2.88 4.53
C HIS A 14 15.11 3.85 3.88
N GLN A 15 15.51 4.36 2.71
CA GLN A 15 14.58 4.88 1.72
C GLN A 15 13.38 3.91 1.68
N ILE A 16 12.23 4.35 2.19
CA ILE A 16 11.00 3.57 2.15
C ILE A 16 10.64 3.51 0.67
N ILE A 17 11.10 2.47 0.00
CA ILE A 17 10.66 2.09 -1.33
C ILE A 17 9.26 1.51 -1.13
N SER A 18 8.29 2.38 -0.90
CA SER A 18 6.89 2.01 -0.98
C SER A 18 6.66 1.56 -2.44
N ILE A 19 6.37 0.27 -2.68
CA ILE A 19 5.85 -0.27 -3.96
C ILE A 19 4.58 -1.12 -3.72
N PRO A 20 3.87 -1.53 -4.79
CA PRO A 20 2.56 -1.05 -5.20
C PRO A 20 1.42 -1.64 -4.37
N ALA A 21 0.46 -0.80 -4.00
CA ALA A 21 -0.85 -1.24 -3.51
C ALA A 21 -0.81 -1.98 -2.16
N GLN A 22 -1.74 -1.63 -1.29
CA GLN A 22 -1.95 -2.37 -0.06
C GLN A 22 -2.74 -3.62 -0.41
N LEU A 23 -2.09 -4.60 -1.02
CA LEU A 23 -2.71 -5.83 -1.46
C LEU A 23 -2.72 -6.84 -0.32
N ASN A 24 -3.90 -7.28 0.10
CA ASN A 24 -3.99 -8.39 1.04
C ASN A 24 -3.96 -9.73 0.30
N SER A 25 -3.17 -10.65 0.81
CA SER A 25 -3.09 -12.03 0.33
C SER A 25 -3.17 -12.98 1.49
N THR A 26 -3.61 -14.21 1.24
CA THR A 26 -3.41 -15.31 2.18
C THR A 26 -2.28 -16.20 1.70
N VAL A 27 -1.44 -16.63 2.63
CA VAL A 27 -0.34 -17.58 2.40
C VAL A 27 -0.39 -18.68 3.45
N LYS A 28 -0.03 -19.89 3.06
CA LYS A 28 0.00 -21.08 3.92
C LYS A 28 1.27 -21.87 3.64
N CYS A 29 1.76 -22.62 4.62
CA CYS A 29 2.78 -23.64 4.40
C CYS A 29 2.29 -25.00 4.92
N THR A 30 2.74 -26.09 4.32
CA THR A 30 2.28 -27.47 4.64
C THR A 30 3.39 -28.50 4.72
N GLU A 31 4.45 -28.37 3.92
CA GLU A 31 5.44 -29.44 3.74
C GLU A 31 6.40 -29.61 4.93
N ASN A 32 6.63 -28.54 5.69
CA ASN A 32 7.49 -28.61 6.86
C ASN A 32 6.69 -29.04 8.11
N LYS A 33 7.27 -29.91 8.95
CA LYS A 33 6.64 -30.35 10.22
C LYS A 33 6.29 -29.21 11.17
N GLY A 34 7.00 -28.08 11.08
CA GLY A 34 6.72 -26.89 11.86
C GLY A 34 5.53 -26.08 11.35
N CYS A 35 5.02 -26.33 10.15
CA CYS A 35 3.89 -25.61 9.57
C CYS A 35 2.58 -25.98 10.23
N SER A 36 1.76 -24.97 10.52
CA SER A 36 0.41 -25.16 11.06
C SER A 36 -0.57 -25.74 10.04
N GLY A 37 -0.30 -25.53 8.74
CA GLY A 37 -1.27 -25.81 7.68
C GLY A 37 -2.44 -24.81 7.64
N THR A 38 -2.44 -23.76 8.46
CA THR A 38 -3.45 -22.71 8.47
C THR A 38 -2.99 -21.52 7.63
N PRO A 39 -3.82 -20.98 6.72
CA PRO A 39 -3.47 -19.77 5.99
C PRO A 39 -3.48 -18.54 6.91
N ILE A 40 -2.55 -17.63 6.66
CA ILE A 40 -2.47 -16.33 7.33
C ILE A 40 -2.71 -15.23 6.30
N ALA A 41 -3.39 -14.16 6.70
CA ALA A 41 -3.50 -12.96 5.89
C ALA A 41 -2.25 -12.09 6.06
N ILE A 42 -1.76 -11.54 4.95
CA ILE A 42 -0.60 -10.65 4.88
C ILE A 42 -0.95 -9.42 4.04
N THR A 43 -0.34 -8.29 4.36
CA THR A 43 -0.42 -7.07 3.55
C THR A 43 0.91 -6.85 2.86
N ILE A 44 0.88 -6.76 1.54
CA ILE A 44 2.05 -6.43 0.72
C ILE A 44 2.37 -4.95 0.90
N THR A 45 3.62 -4.66 1.28
CA THR A 45 4.03 -3.29 1.66
C THR A 45 5.31 -2.80 0.97
N ASN A 46 6.09 -3.71 0.39
CA ASN A 46 7.36 -3.38 -0.22
C ASN A 46 7.68 -4.41 -1.33
N GLU A 47 8.69 -4.14 -2.13
CA GLU A 47 9.19 -5.01 -3.19
C GLU A 47 10.55 -5.58 -2.81
N CYS A 48 10.72 -6.89 -2.97
CA CYS A 48 12.02 -7.52 -2.81
C CYS A 48 12.69 -7.69 -4.17
N HIS A 49 13.86 -7.08 -4.34
CA HIS A 49 14.72 -7.26 -5.50
C HIS A 49 15.84 -8.28 -5.24
N GLY A 50 16.58 -8.67 -6.27
CA GLY A 50 17.76 -9.53 -6.14
C GLY A 50 17.40 -11.01 -5.97
N ALA A 51 17.95 -11.67 -4.94
CA ALA A 51 17.81 -13.11 -4.70
C ALA A 51 16.36 -13.60 -4.65
N CYS A 52 15.47 -12.69 -4.30
CA CYS A 52 14.05 -12.82 -4.39
C CYS A 52 13.58 -13.27 -5.81
N ASN A 53 14.05 -12.61 -6.86
CA ASN A 53 13.65 -12.85 -8.25
C ASN A 53 14.21 -14.15 -8.85
N ASN A 54 14.91 -14.97 -8.06
CA ASN A 54 15.43 -16.26 -8.51
C ASN A 54 14.33 -17.34 -8.62
N GLU A 55 13.15 -17.08 -8.05
CA GLU A 55 12.00 -17.98 -8.04
C GLU A 55 10.79 -17.30 -8.70
N PRO A 56 9.88 -18.05 -9.35
CA PRO A 56 8.69 -17.46 -9.96
C PRO A 56 7.80 -16.70 -8.96
N PHE A 57 7.71 -17.21 -7.72
CA PHE A 57 6.99 -16.58 -6.63
C PHE A 57 7.77 -16.76 -5.34
N HIS A 58 7.98 -15.66 -4.62
CA HIS A 58 8.62 -15.69 -3.31
C HIS A 58 8.05 -14.51 -2.51
N PHE A 59 7.82 -14.74 -1.22
CA PHE A 59 7.38 -13.71 -0.28
C PHE A 59 8.44 -13.55 0.78
N ASP A 60 9.00 -12.35 0.91
CA ASP A 60 9.90 -12.04 2.00
C ASP A 60 9.06 -11.52 3.17
N LEU A 61 8.71 -12.45 4.06
CA LEU A 61 7.79 -12.22 5.16
C LEU A 61 8.54 -11.61 6.34
N SER A 62 7.94 -10.63 7.02
CA SER A 62 8.40 -10.27 8.37
C SER A 62 8.50 -11.49 9.28
N GLN A 63 9.39 -11.42 10.26
CA GLN A 63 9.53 -12.47 11.27
C GLN A 63 8.20 -12.82 11.95
N LYS A 64 7.36 -11.82 12.20
CA LYS A 64 6.02 -12.03 12.80
C LYS A 64 5.11 -12.81 11.84
N ALA A 65 5.01 -12.42 10.58
CA ALA A 65 4.19 -13.14 9.60
C ALA A 65 4.70 -14.56 9.38
N PHE A 66 6.02 -14.73 9.23
CA PHE A 66 6.63 -16.05 9.07
C PHE A 66 6.38 -16.95 10.29
N ALA A 67 6.50 -16.43 11.52
CA ALA A 67 6.21 -17.18 12.73
C ALA A 67 4.75 -17.62 12.85
N LEU A 68 3.80 -16.85 12.30
CA LEU A 68 2.38 -17.20 12.28
C LEU A 68 2.04 -18.37 11.35
N LEU A 69 2.91 -18.71 10.39
CA LEU A 69 2.77 -19.93 9.60
C LEU A 69 3.02 -21.20 10.43
N ALA A 70 3.70 -21.07 11.57
CA ALA A 70 4.08 -22.21 12.40
C ALA A 70 2.93 -22.73 13.27
N THR A 71 3.00 -24.00 13.64
CA THR A 71 2.22 -24.57 14.73
C THR A 71 2.42 -23.74 16.01
N PRO A 72 1.38 -23.50 16.84
CA PRO A 72 1.51 -22.72 18.06
C PRO A 72 2.71 -23.14 18.92
N GLY A 73 3.56 -22.18 19.27
CA GLY A 73 4.80 -22.39 20.03
C GLY A 73 6.04 -22.76 19.19
N GLN A 74 5.90 -23.04 17.89
CA GLN A 74 7.01 -23.42 16.99
C GLN A 74 7.54 -22.27 16.12
N GLY A 75 7.04 -21.04 16.30
CA GLY A 75 7.42 -19.89 15.46
C GLY A 75 8.94 -19.68 15.36
N THR A 76 9.65 -19.69 16.48
CA THR A 76 11.12 -19.55 16.51
C THR A 76 11.83 -20.72 15.83
N ALA A 77 11.31 -21.94 15.93
CA ALA A 77 11.90 -23.10 15.26
C ALA A 77 11.71 -23.02 13.75
N LEU A 78 10.53 -22.60 13.28
CA LEU A 78 10.25 -22.39 11.86
C LEU A 78 11.12 -21.26 11.29
N LEU A 79 11.24 -20.13 12.00
CA LEU A 79 12.09 -19.00 11.59
C LEU A 79 13.55 -19.40 11.34
N LYS A 80 14.10 -20.32 12.15
CA LYS A 80 15.49 -20.80 11.99
C LYS A 80 15.73 -21.57 10.69
N LEU A 81 14.69 -22.01 10.00
CA LEU A 81 14.82 -22.64 8.68
C LEU A 81 15.20 -21.62 7.61
N GLY A 82 14.93 -20.33 7.83
CA GLY A 82 15.20 -19.23 6.91
C GLY A 82 14.28 -19.19 5.68
N ARG A 83 13.91 -20.35 5.13
CA ARG A 83 13.02 -20.50 3.98
C ARG A 83 12.10 -21.70 4.15
N VAL A 84 10.85 -21.54 3.76
CA VAL A 84 9.86 -22.61 3.66
C VAL A 84 9.06 -22.46 2.37
N ASP A 85 8.61 -23.56 1.81
CA ASP A 85 7.72 -23.53 0.65
C ASP A 85 6.30 -23.15 1.09
N ILE A 86 5.70 -22.22 0.36
CA ILE A 86 4.34 -21.77 0.57
C ILE A 86 3.40 -22.40 -0.47
N PHE A 87 2.21 -22.77 -0.03
CA PHE A 87 1.16 -23.39 -0.84
C PHE A 87 -0.11 -22.58 -0.72
N GLY A 88 -0.73 -22.25 -1.85
CA GLY A 88 -1.95 -21.46 -1.90
C GLY A 88 -1.67 -19.98 -1.63
N ILE A 89 -1.74 -19.19 -2.70
CA ILE A 89 -1.72 -17.73 -2.64
C ILE A 89 -3.07 -17.27 -3.16
N CYS A 90 -3.88 -16.66 -2.30
CA CYS A 90 -5.14 -16.08 -2.71
C CYS A 90 -5.15 -14.61 -2.32
N ARG A 91 -5.36 -13.74 -3.29
CA ARG A 91 -5.70 -12.34 -3.02
C ARG A 91 -7.00 -12.31 -2.21
N VAL A 92 -7.04 -11.46 -1.20
CA VAL A 92 -8.23 -11.23 -0.38
C VAL A 92 -8.47 -9.74 -0.24
N HIS A 93 -9.71 -9.35 0.04
CA HIS A 93 -10.01 -7.95 0.24
C HIS A 93 -9.31 -7.38 1.46
N CYS A 94 -8.89 -6.12 1.33
CA CYS A 94 -8.31 -5.33 2.39
C CYS A 94 -9.38 -4.81 3.32
N LEU A 95 -9.11 -4.90 4.63
CA LEU A 95 -10.00 -4.39 5.66
C LEU A 95 -9.16 -3.70 6.73
N TYR A 96 -9.32 -2.39 6.82
CA TYR A 96 -8.71 -1.53 7.83
C TYR A 96 -9.82 -0.91 8.69
N PRO A 97 -10.27 -1.59 9.75
CA PRO A 97 -11.34 -1.09 10.61
C PRO A 97 -11.00 0.27 11.19
N TYR A 98 -11.97 1.18 11.18
CA TYR A 98 -11.86 2.54 11.74
C TYR A 98 -10.70 3.38 11.18
N THR A 99 -10.07 2.94 10.08
CA THR A 99 -8.94 3.62 9.46
C THR A 99 -9.39 4.19 8.12
N PRO A 100 -9.43 5.52 7.98
CA PRO A 100 -9.78 6.14 6.70
C PRO A 100 -8.61 6.03 5.73
N ILE A 101 -8.90 6.18 4.43
CA ILE A 101 -7.85 6.40 3.43
C ILE A 101 -7.08 7.67 3.79
N VAL A 102 -5.76 7.60 3.74
CA VAL A 102 -4.88 8.74 4.02
C VAL A 102 -4.04 9.12 2.81
N PHE A 103 -3.75 10.40 2.70
CA PHE A 103 -2.95 11.01 1.67
C PHE A 103 -1.73 11.67 2.32
N LYS A 104 -0.56 11.06 2.14
CA LYS A 104 0.70 11.56 2.69
C LYS A 104 1.44 12.33 1.60
N ILE A 105 1.49 13.65 1.74
CA ILE A 105 2.14 14.52 0.75
C ILE A 105 3.64 14.27 0.76
N ASP A 106 4.20 14.00 -0.41
CA ASP A 106 5.62 13.80 -0.60
C ASP A 106 6.40 15.09 -0.29
N ASN A 107 7.58 14.96 0.32
CA ASN A 107 8.41 16.11 0.72
C ASN A 107 8.89 16.95 -0.48
N GLY A 108 8.98 16.37 -1.68
CA GLY A 108 9.35 17.06 -2.91
C GLY A 108 8.23 17.87 -3.56
N SER A 109 6.99 17.77 -3.05
CA SER A 109 5.85 18.53 -3.58
C SER A 109 6.03 20.04 -3.41
N ASN A 110 5.51 20.81 -4.35
CA ASN A 110 5.61 22.28 -4.37
C ASN A 110 4.47 22.89 -5.22
N LYS A 111 4.45 24.22 -5.38
CA LYS A 111 3.38 24.94 -6.09
C LYS A 111 3.16 24.53 -7.56
N ASP A 112 4.15 23.91 -8.20
CA ASP A 112 4.11 23.51 -9.61
C ASP A 112 3.89 22.00 -9.77
N TYR A 113 3.94 21.24 -8.67
CA TYR A 113 3.94 19.77 -8.67
C TYR A 113 3.43 19.18 -7.36
N LEU A 114 2.48 18.25 -7.44
CA LEU A 114 1.95 17.54 -6.27
C LEU A 114 2.17 16.03 -6.42
N ALA A 115 2.78 15.43 -5.40
CA ALA A 115 2.89 14.00 -5.24
C ALA A 115 2.43 13.58 -3.84
N PHE A 116 1.72 12.47 -3.73
CA PHE A 116 1.36 11.90 -2.43
C PHE A 116 1.20 10.38 -2.50
N ALA A 117 1.55 9.72 -1.39
CA ALA A 117 1.25 8.32 -1.16
C ALA A 117 -0.20 8.17 -0.65
N ILE A 118 -0.86 7.11 -1.10
CA ILE A 118 -2.21 6.74 -0.69
C ILE A 118 -2.11 5.45 0.13
N GLU A 119 -2.76 5.43 1.29
CA GLU A 119 -2.72 4.32 2.22
C GLU A 119 -4.10 4.04 2.84
N PHE A 120 -4.31 2.79 3.26
CA PHE A 120 -5.48 2.23 3.94
C PHE A 120 -6.73 2.09 3.07
N GLU A 121 -6.53 1.77 1.79
CA GLU A 121 -7.60 1.41 0.87
C GLU A 121 -8.17 0.02 1.22
N ASN A 122 -9.44 -0.03 1.60
CA ASN A 122 -10.20 -1.27 1.71
C ASN A 122 -10.49 -1.87 0.32
N GLY A 123 -11.12 -3.04 0.31
CA GLY A 123 -11.56 -3.68 -0.93
C GLY A 123 -10.39 -4.27 -1.68
N ASP A 124 -10.17 -3.91 -2.93
CA ASP A 124 -9.14 -4.54 -3.76
C ASP A 124 -7.72 -4.19 -3.26
N GLY A 125 -7.54 -3.01 -2.69
CA GLY A 125 -6.26 -2.55 -2.15
C GLY A 125 -5.27 -2.02 -3.19
N ASP A 126 -5.56 -2.16 -4.49
CA ASP A 126 -4.81 -1.55 -5.60
C ASP A 126 -5.66 -0.56 -6.41
N LEU A 127 -4.97 0.42 -7.01
CA LEU A 127 -5.60 1.51 -7.75
C LEU A 127 -5.18 1.47 -9.21
N ALA A 128 -6.17 1.41 -10.11
CA ALA A 128 -5.97 1.54 -11.55
C ALA A 128 -5.85 3.00 -12.00
N ALA A 129 -6.52 3.91 -11.30
CA ALA A 129 -6.46 5.34 -11.60
C ALA A 129 -6.62 6.18 -10.34
N VAL A 130 -5.94 7.32 -10.36
CA VAL A 130 -6.05 8.37 -9.35
C VAL A 130 -6.20 9.68 -10.09
N ASP A 131 -7.26 10.43 -9.79
CA ASP A 131 -7.49 11.76 -10.33
C ASP A 131 -7.56 12.80 -9.21
N LEU A 132 -6.94 13.94 -9.46
CA LEU A 132 -7.04 15.13 -8.63
C LEU A 132 -8.10 16.06 -9.23
N ILE A 133 -9.11 16.43 -8.47
CA ILE A 133 -10.21 17.29 -8.92
C ILE A 133 -10.06 18.65 -8.24
N VAL A 134 -9.89 19.69 -9.04
CA VAL A 134 -9.72 21.07 -8.58
C VAL A 134 -11.08 21.67 -8.29
N SER A 135 -11.37 22.00 -7.03
CA SER A 135 -12.71 22.42 -6.62
C SER A 135 -13.14 23.78 -7.19
N LYS A 136 -12.17 24.63 -7.60
CA LYS A 136 -12.44 25.94 -8.19
C LYS A 136 -13.15 25.85 -9.53
N ASN A 137 -12.78 24.89 -10.38
CA ASN A 137 -13.23 24.82 -11.78
C ASN A 137 -13.65 23.40 -12.21
N ASN A 138 -13.70 22.44 -11.29
CA ASN A 138 -13.97 21.01 -11.53
C ASN A 138 -13.03 20.36 -12.55
N GLN A 139 -11.86 20.95 -12.78
CA GLN A 139 -10.88 20.36 -13.67
C GLN A 139 -10.34 19.07 -13.05
N VAL A 140 -10.29 18.01 -13.86
CA VAL A 140 -9.77 16.70 -13.49
C VAL A 140 -8.34 16.59 -14.02
N LEU A 141 -7.40 16.38 -13.11
CA LEU A 141 -6.01 16.11 -13.42
C LEU A 141 -5.71 14.63 -13.16
N PRO A 142 -5.47 13.81 -14.19
CA PRO A 142 -5.02 12.45 -13.98
C PRO A 142 -3.65 12.47 -13.31
N MET A 143 -3.47 11.62 -12.31
CA MET A 143 -2.21 11.45 -11.62
C MET A 143 -1.48 10.23 -12.14
N LYS A 144 -0.18 10.38 -12.39
CA LYS A 144 0.70 9.30 -12.81
C LYS A 144 1.33 8.65 -11.60
N ARG A 145 1.37 7.33 -11.59
CA ARG A 145 2.12 6.56 -10.60
C ARG A 145 3.62 6.81 -10.77
N LEU A 146 4.30 7.21 -9.70
CA LEU A 146 5.75 7.41 -9.70
C LEU A 146 6.46 6.14 -9.26
N PHE A 147 6.35 5.82 -7.97
CA PHE A 147 6.89 4.66 -7.31
C PHE A 147 5.87 4.24 -6.26
N GLY A 148 5.56 2.95 -6.22
CA GLY A 148 4.50 2.42 -5.37
C GLY A 148 3.21 3.17 -5.29
N ALA A 149 2.70 3.29 -4.07
CA ALA A 149 1.43 3.97 -3.81
C ALA A 149 1.52 5.50 -3.96
N THR A 150 2.65 6.04 -4.45
CA THR A 150 2.83 7.47 -4.70
C THR A 150 2.40 7.82 -6.12
N PHE A 151 1.44 8.74 -6.21
CA PHE A 151 0.93 9.30 -7.46
C PHE A 151 1.24 10.78 -7.53
N ALA A 152 1.44 11.30 -8.75
CA ALA A 152 1.77 12.70 -8.95
C ALA A 152 1.18 13.33 -10.18
N THR A 153 1.02 14.65 -10.14
CA THR A 153 0.61 15.48 -11.27
C THR A 153 1.25 16.87 -11.18
N GLY A 154 1.41 17.51 -12.34
CA GLY A 154 1.90 18.88 -12.43
C GLY A 154 0.74 19.88 -12.41
N PHE A 155 1.02 21.10 -11.97
CA PHE A 155 0.05 22.18 -11.97
C PHE A 155 0.26 23.17 -13.11
N THR A 156 -0.85 23.78 -13.51
CA THR A 156 -0.92 24.99 -14.32
C THR A 156 -1.42 26.14 -13.42
N PRO A 157 -1.31 27.42 -13.84
CA PRO A 157 -1.85 28.53 -13.05
C PRO A 157 -3.31 28.33 -12.61
N ASP A 158 -4.16 27.77 -13.48
CA ASP A 158 -5.57 27.52 -13.19
C ASP A 158 -5.84 26.37 -12.21
N THR A 159 -4.86 25.50 -11.98
CA THR A 159 -4.98 24.30 -11.14
C THR A 159 -4.09 24.34 -9.90
N SER A 160 -3.22 25.35 -9.78
CA SER A 160 -2.29 25.55 -8.66
C SER A 160 -2.97 25.94 -7.34
N VAL A 161 -4.28 26.23 -7.36
CA VAL A 161 -5.04 26.63 -6.17
C VAL A 161 -6.11 25.59 -5.87
N GLY A 162 -5.97 24.94 -4.71
CA GLY A 162 -6.97 24.01 -4.17
C GLY A 162 -8.20 24.73 -3.57
N PRO A 163 -9.01 24.03 -2.75
CA PRO A 163 -8.83 22.65 -2.30
C PRO A 163 -8.97 21.64 -3.43
N TYR A 164 -8.51 20.42 -3.16
CA TYR A 164 -8.57 19.31 -4.10
C TYR A 164 -9.35 18.14 -3.52
N SER A 165 -10.22 17.58 -4.34
CA SER A 165 -10.79 16.25 -4.09
C SER A 165 -9.95 15.20 -4.80
N VAL A 166 -9.88 13.99 -4.26
CA VAL A 166 -9.14 12.88 -4.87
C VAL A 166 -10.11 11.77 -5.22
N ARG A 167 -10.15 11.37 -6.49
CA ARG A 167 -10.94 10.24 -6.99
C ARG A 167 -10.03 9.04 -7.18
N LEU A 168 -10.43 7.90 -6.62
CA LEU A 168 -9.67 6.66 -6.62
C LEU A 168 -10.49 5.59 -7.32
N THR A 169 -9.90 4.87 -8.26
CA THR A 169 -10.54 3.75 -8.96
C THR A 169 -9.74 2.48 -8.77
N SER A 170 -10.39 1.43 -8.27
CA SER A 170 -9.76 0.13 -8.02
C SER A 170 -9.43 -0.63 -9.31
N VAL A 171 -8.46 -1.55 -9.27
CA VAL A 171 -8.05 -2.31 -10.46
C VAL A 171 -9.09 -3.35 -10.86
N GLU A 172 -9.51 -4.18 -9.90
CA GLU A 172 -10.28 -5.39 -10.18
C GLU A 172 -11.78 -5.11 -10.26
N SER A 173 -12.36 -4.55 -9.20
CA SER A 173 -13.80 -4.24 -9.14
C SER A 173 -14.19 -3.02 -9.96
N ARG A 174 -13.24 -2.16 -10.33
CA ARG A 174 -13.48 -0.85 -10.99
C ARG A 174 -14.34 0.12 -10.15
N ASN A 175 -14.54 -0.19 -8.87
CA ASN A 175 -15.20 0.68 -7.93
C ASN A 175 -14.46 2.00 -7.83
N THR A 176 -15.21 3.07 -7.56
CA THR A 176 -14.66 4.42 -7.45
C THR A 176 -15.16 5.11 -6.21
N VAL A 177 -14.24 5.74 -5.47
CA VAL A 177 -14.55 6.59 -4.31
C VAL A 177 -13.96 7.98 -4.52
N VAL A 178 -14.61 9.00 -3.94
CA VAL A 178 -14.14 10.39 -4.02
C VAL A 178 -13.95 10.94 -2.62
N ALA A 179 -12.71 11.28 -2.26
CA ALA A 179 -12.37 12.00 -1.05
C ALA A 179 -12.50 13.51 -1.30
N THR A 180 -13.70 14.05 -1.04
CA THR A 180 -14.06 15.44 -1.33
C THR A 180 -13.24 16.43 -0.49
N ASN A 181 -12.61 17.41 -1.16
CA ASN A 181 -11.82 18.49 -0.54
C ASN A 181 -10.79 18.01 0.50
N VAL A 182 -10.28 16.77 0.34
CA VAL A 182 -9.39 16.15 1.33
C VAL A 182 -8.05 16.88 1.44
N LEU A 183 -7.58 17.50 0.35
CA LEU A 183 -6.39 18.34 0.38
C LEU A 183 -6.82 19.81 0.44
N PRO A 184 -6.55 20.55 1.53
CA PRO A 184 -6.89 21.96 1.63
C PRO A 184 -6.02 22.79 0.67
N ALA A 185 -6.44 24.02 0.33
CA ALA A 185 -5.65 24.92 -0.53
C ALA A 185 -4.23 25.17 0.01
N ALA A 186 -4.07 25.20 1.33
CA ALA A 186 -2.79 25.37 2.03
C ALA A 186 -2.17 24.02 2.44
N TRP A 187 -2.28 22.99 1.60
CA TRP A 187 -1.61 21.71 1.82
C TRP A 187 -0.09 21.93 1.95
N LYS A 188 0.60 21.04 2.66
CA LYS A 188 2.05 21.15 2.88
C LYS A 188 2.79 19.84 2.60
N PRO A 189 4.02 19.89 2.06
CA PRO A 189 4.89 18.73 1.97
C PRO A 189 5.07 18.03 3.32
N GLY A 190 5.12 16.71 3.31
CA GLY A 190 5.29 15.87 4.50
C GLY A 190 4.06 15.76 5.41
N GLN A 191 2.96 16.45 5.11
CA GLN A 191 1.72 16.36 5.90
C GLN A 191 0.85 15.18 5.47
N ILE A 192 0.03 14.71 6.40
CA ILE A 192 -0.95 13.64 6.19
C ILE A 192 -2.36 14.22 6.27
N TYR A 193 -3.14 14.00 5.21
CA TYR A 193 -4.55 14.35 5.14
C TYR A 193 -5.39 13.09 5.15
N ARG A 194 -6.49 13.09 5.91
CA ARG A 194 -7.34 11.91 6.13
C ARG A 194 -8.70 12.12 5.47
N SER A 195 -9.18 11.12 4.75
CA SER A 195 -10.50 11.15 4.14
C SER A 195 -11.59 10.82 5.17
N THR A 196 -12.85 10.91 4.74
CA THR A 196 -14.01 10.35 5.43
C THR A 196 -14.64 9.18 4.66
N VAL A 197 -13.93 8.65 3.67
CA VAL A 197 -14.42 7.62 2.74
C VAL A 197 -13.46 6.44 2.69
N ASN A 198 -14.00 5.28 2.37
CA ASN A 198 -13.21 4.09 2.02
C ASN A 198 -14.00 3.27 0.97
N PHE A 199 -13.33 2.30 0.35
CA PHE A 199 -13.95 1.33 -0.56
C PHE A 199 -14.82 0.31 0.19
#